data_AF-A0A133YGD3-F1
#
_entry.id   AF-A0A133YGD3-F1
#
_cell.length_a   1.000
_cell.length_b   1.000
_cell.length_c   1.000
_cell.angle_alpha   90.00
_cell.angle_beta   90.00
_cell.angle_gamma   90.00
#
_symmetry.space_group_name_H-M   'P 1'
#
loop_
_entity.id
_entity.type
_entity.pdbx_description
1 polymer ?
#
loop_
_entity_poly.entity_id
_entity_poly.type
_entity_poly.pdbx_seq_one_letter_code
_entity_poly.pdbx_strand_id
1 'polypeptide(L)'
;MVFEEGGYLIVDEIENHFNHEIVATLTRFFMNKLVNKNGATLIFSTHYSELLDEFDHNDGIYIVRNKNGIYAQKLSEILQKNDIKKSEAFESNFLGGTVPTYDSYIQLKEAIISGKIRET
;
A
#
# COMPACT_ATOMS: atom_id res chain seq x y z
N MET A 1 -7.38 24.08 13.13
CA MET A 1 -7.19 22.60 13.12
C MET A 1 -6.48 22.17 11.83
N VAL A 2 -5.35 21.45 11.95
CA VAL A 2 -4.38 20.97 10.92
C VAL A 2 -4.27 21.75 9.60
N PHE A 3 -5.29 21.82 8.74
CA PHE A 3 -5.23 22.66 7.52
C PHE A 3 -5.14 24.17 7.81
N GLU A 4 -5.69 24.64 8.93
CA GLU A 4 -5.68 26.07 9.30
C GLU A 4 -4.38 26.52 9.96
N GLU A 5 -3.69 25.62 10.67
CA GLU A 5 -2.50 25.96 11.48
C GLU A 5 -1.23 25.24 11.00
N GLY A 6 -1.37 24.30 10.06
CA GLY A 6 -0.34 23.32 9.75
C GLY A 6 -0.27 22.21 10.80
N GLY A 7 0.82 21.44 10.77
CA GLY A 7 1.09 20.36 11.73
C GLY A 7 0.93 18.96 11.14
N TYR A 8 0.92 17.97 12.03
CA TYR A 8 0.93 16.55 11.66
C TYR A 8 -0.38 15.89 12.06
N LEU A 9 -1.01 15.20 11.11
CA LEU A 9 -2.11 14.27 11.36
C LEU A 9 -1.58 12.84 11.19
N ILE A 10 -1.63 12.05 12.25
CA ILE A 10 -1.18 10.66 12.25
C ILE A 10 -2.40 9.77 12.40
N VAL A 11 -2.65 8.89 11.43
CA VAL A 11 -3.80 8.00 11.40
C VAL A 11 -3.34 6.57 11.18
N ASP A 12 -3.70 5.68 12.09
CA ASP A 12 -3.50 4.25 11.88
C ASP A 12 -4.71 3.69 11.12
N GLU A 13 -4.47 2.83 10.14
CA GLU A 13 -5.46 2.18 9.27
C GLU A 13 -6.52 3.18 8.77
N ILE A 14 -6.12 4.12 7.91
CA ILE A 14 -6.98 5.23 7.47
C ILE A 14 -8.27 4.77 6.78
N GLU A 15 -8.27 3.55 6.23
CA GLU A 15 -9.43 2.88 5.65
C GLU A 15 -10.41 2.31 6.67
N ASN A 16 -10.02 2.18 7.93
CA ASN A 16 -10.86 1.58 8.96
C ASN A 16 -12.09 2.51 9.16
N HIS A 17 -13.25 2.06 8.67
CA HIS A 17 -14.55 2.76 8.59
C HIS A 17 -14.77 3.70 7.38
N PHE A 18 -13.81 3.85 6.46
CA PHE A 18 -13.96 4.72 5.30
C PHE A 18 -13.89 3.96 3.98
N ASN A 19 -14.73 4.38 3.03
CA ASN A 19 -14.60 3.92 1.65
C ASN A 19 -13.30 4.44 1.02
N HIS A 20 -12.71 3.64 0.14
CA HIS A 20 -11.50 4.00 -0.61
C HIS A 20 -11.54 5.42 -1.22
N GLU A 21 -12.64 5.83 -1.86
CA GLU A 21 -12.72 7.15 -2.51
C GLU A 21 -12.64 8.31 -1.50
N ILE A 22 -13.15 8.09 -0.28
CA ILE A 22 -13.08 9.09 0.81
C ILE A 22 -11.61 9.26 1.24
N VAL A 23 -10.90 8.15 1.40
CA VAL A 23 -9.47 8.15 1.77
C VAL A 23 -8.62 8.79 0.66
N ALA A 24 -8.87 8.45 -0.61
CA ALA A 24 -8.19 9.04 -1.75
C ALA A 24 -8.43 10.56 -1.81
N THR A 25 -9.69 10.98 -1.67
CA THR A 25 -10.06 12.41 -1.65
C THR A 25 -9.38 13.16 -0.49
N LEU A 26 -9.36 12.59 0.71
CA LEU A 26 -8.67 13.16 1.86
C LEU A 26 -7.17 13.33 1.56
N THR A 27 -6.53 12.31 1.03
CA THR A 27 -5.11 12.35 0.63
C THR A 27 -4.84 13.46 -0.38
N ARG A 28 -5.68 13.59 -1.42
CA ARG A 28 -5.59 14.68 -2.41
C ARG A 28 -5.71 16.07 -1.79
N PHE A 29 -6.49 16.25 -0.72
CA PHE A 29 -6.56 17.54 -0.01
C PHE A 29 -5.24 17.92 0.66
N PHE A 30 -4.51 16.96 1.23
CA PHE A 30 -3.18 17.21 1.79
C PHE A 30 -2.14 17.52 0.72
N MET A 31 -2.27 16.96 -0.48
CA MET A 31 -1.36 17.22 -1.62
C MET A 31 -1.66 18.55 -2.34
N ASN A 32 -2.90 19.04 -2.27
CA ASN A 32 -3.31 20.23 -2.99
C ASN A 32 -2.89 21.52 -2.25
N LYS A 33 -1.98 22.31 -2.84
CA LYS A 33 -1.49 23.57 -2.25
C LYS A 33 -2.56 24.66 -2.06
N LEU A 34 -3.67 24.59 -2.79
CA LEU A 34 -4.80 25.52 -2.62
C LEU A 34 -5.63 25.16 -1.38
N VAL A 35 -5.69 23.88 -1.03
CA VAL A 35 -6.40 23.37 0.15
C VAL A 35 -5.48 23.37 1.37
N ASN A 36 -4.31 22.75 1.24
CA ASN A 36 -3.28 22.67 2.26
C ASN A 36 -2.30 23.86 2.23
N LYS A 37 -2.82 25.07 2.47
CA LYS A 37 -2.03 26.31 2.41
C LYS A 37 -0.94 26.41 3.48
N ASN A 38 -1.16 25.76 4.62
CA ASN A 38 -0.29 25.82 5.79
C ASN A 38 0.66 24.63 5.91
N GLY A 39 0.76 23.78 4.88
CA GLY A 39 1.74 22.69 4.81
C GLY A 39 1.54 21.61 5.87
N ALA A 40 0.29 21.29 6.19
CA ALA A 40 -0.04 20.15 7.02
C ALA A 40 0.48 18.84 6.41
N THR A 41 0.90 17.91 7.25
CA THR A 41 1.44 16.61 6.83
C THR A 41 0.53 15.50 7.34
N LEU A 42 0.08 14.64 6.43
CA LEU A 42 -0.64 13.41 6.75
C LEU A 42 0.35 12.25 6.78
N ILE A 43 0.40 11.52 7.89
CA ILE A 43 1.15 10.27 8.05
C ILE A 43 0.13 9.20 8.36
N PHE A 44 0.09 8.14 7.56
CA PHE A 44 -0.90 7.09 7.75
C PHE A 44 -0.38 5.70 7.36
N SER A 45 -1.03 4.68 7.90
CA SER A 45 -0.91 3.30 7.45
C SER A 45 -2.16 2.90 6.66
N THR A 46 -1.99 2.02 5.67
CA THR A 46 -3.10 1.48 4.88
C THR A 46 -2.75 0.12 4.29
N HIS A 47 -3.77 -0.69 4.09
CA HIS A 47 -3.73 -1.94 3.33
C HIS A 47 -4.20 -1.76 1.87
N TYR A 48 -4.69 -0.58 1.47
CA TYR A 48 -5.09 -0.31 0.09
C TYR A 48 -3.88 -0.01 -0.80
N SER A 49 -3.49 -0.98 -1.62
CA SER A 49 -2.45 -0.84 -2.65
C SER A 49 -2.81 0.22 -3.69
N GLU A 50 -4.09 0.43 -3.94
CA GLU A 50 -4.61 1.39 -4.91
C GLU A 50 -4.29 2.83 -4.52
N LEU A 51 -4.17 3.14 -3.22
CA LEU A 51 -3.78 4.48 -2.76
C LEU A 51 -2.34 4.83 -3.17
N LEU A 52 -1.49 3.85 -3.48
CA LEU A 52 -0.14 4.11 -3.96
C LEU A 52 -0.15 4.90 -5.28
N ASP A 53 -1.18 4.69 -6.11
CA ASP A 53 -1.31 5.35 -7.41
C ASP A 53 -1.74 6.83 -7.30
N GLU A 54 -2.24 7.27 -6.13
CA GLU A 54 -2.61 8.67 -5.88
C GLU A 54 -1.39 9.58 -5.69
N PHE A 55 -0.22 9.02 -5.43
CA PHE A 55 1.01 9.76 -5.22
C PHE A 55 1.82 9.86 -6.50
N ASP A 56 2.30 11.05 -6.85
CA ASP A 56 3.25 11.20 -7.97
C ASP A 56 4.65 10.70 -7.59
N HIS A 57 5.12 11.01 -6.38
CA HIS A 57 6.45 10.68 -5.90
C HIS A 57 6.46 9.47 -4.93
N ASN A 58 7.54 8.66 -5.01
CA ASN A 58 7.71 7.43 -4.22
C ASN A 58 8.49 7.63 -2.91
N ASP A 59 8.93 8.84 -2.63
CA ASP A 59 9.83 9.17 -1.53
C ASP A 59 9.14 9.29 -0.17
N GLY A 60 7.81 9.47 -0.17
CA GLY A 60 6.98 9.42 1.03
C GLY A 60 6.40 8.04 1.38
N ILE A 61 6.65 7.02 0.55
CA ILE A 61 5.99 5.71 0.69
C ILE A 61 6.95 4.69 1.31
N TYR A 62 6.48 4.00 2.35
CA TYR A 62 7.20 2.94 3.04
C TYR A 62 6.37 1.66 3.05
N ILE A 63 6.98 0.56 2.62
CA ILE A 63 6.39 -0.77 2.66
C ILE A 63 6.87 -1.48 3.92
N VAL A 64 5.96 -1.78 4.83
CA VAL A 64 6.25 -2.56 6.04
C VAL A 64 6.21 -4.05 5.71
N ARG A 65 7.24 -4.79 6.14
CA ARG A 65 7.37 -6.23 5.89
C ARG A 65 7.81 -6.97 7.15
N ASN A 66 7.36 -8.21 7.28
CA ASN A 66 7.83 -9.13 8.30
C ASN A 66 8.61 -10.29 7.65
N LYS A 67 9.93 -10.14 7.50
CA LYS A 67 10.84 -11.22 7.08
C LYS A 67 12.05 -11.21 8.02
N ASN A 68 12.10 -12.19 8.92
CA ASN A 68 13.10 -12.26 10.00
C ASN A 68 13.09 -11.02 10.93
N GLY A 69 11.93 -10.40 11.10
CA GLY A 69 11.75 -9.14 11.82
C GLY A 69 10.88 -8.15 11.04
N ILE A 70 10.38 -7.13 11.74
CA ILE A 70 9.57 -6.06 11.15
C ILE A 70 10.51 -4.95 10.67
N TYR A 71 10.42 -4.60 9.39
CA TYR A 71 11.18 -3.47 8.83
C TYR A 71 10.33 -2.69 7.82
N ALA A 72 10.64 -1.41 7.67
CA ALA A 72 10.04 -0.52 6.69
C ALA A 72 11.05 -0.27 5.57
N GLN A 73 10.64 -0.49 4.32
CA GLN A 73 11.47 -0.28 3.14
C GLN A 73 10.88 0.82 2.27
N LYS A 74 11.71 1.77 1.84
CA LYS A 74 11.26 2.91 1.05
C LYS A 74 10.90 2.47 -0.37
N LEU A 75 9.73 2.87 -0.89
CA LEU A 75 9.26 2.41 -2.20
C LEU A 75 10.20 2.85 -3.34
N SER A 76 10.78 4.05 -3.25
CA SER A 76 11.73 4.56 -4.25
C SER A 76 12.98 3.70 -4.43
N GLU A 77 13.37 2.93 -3.41
CA GLU A 77 14.51 2.01 -3.51
C GLU A 77 14.15 0.74 -4.28
N ILE A 78 12.86 0.37 -4.27
CA ILE A 78 12.37 -0.88 -4.85
C ILE A 78 11.83 -0.64 -6.27
N LEU A 79 11.12 0.48 -6.48
CA LEU A 79 10.57 0.89 -7.76
C LEU A 79 11.35 2.11 -8.28
N GLN A 80 12.37 1.81 -9.08
CA GLN A 80 13.19 2.82 -9.77
C GLN A 80 12.61 3.24 -11.14
N LYS A 81 11.68 2.45 -11.70
CA LYS A 81 11.00 2.75 -12.96
C LYS A 81 9.58 3.24 -12.69
N ASN A 82 9.25 4.44 -13.18
CA ASN A 82 7.92 5.06 -13.03
C ASN A 82 6.89 4.55 -14.06
N ASP A 83 7.26 3.67 -14.98
CA ASP A 83 6.39 3.20 -16.06
C ASP A 83 5.41 2.10 -15.63
N ILE A 84 5.46 1.66 -14.36
CA ILE A 84 4.60 0.60 -13.81
C ILE A 84 3.69 1.23 -12.76
N LYS A 85 2.39 0.90 -12.80
CA LYS A 85 1.44 1.30 -11.75
C LYS A 85 1.91 0.75 -10.40
N LYS A 86 1.89 1.59 -9.37
CA LYS A 86 2.49 1.26 -8.06
C LYS A 86 1.66 0.21 -7.34
N SER A 87 0.33 0.30 -7.48
CA SER A 87 -0.63 -0.72 -7.04
C SER A 87 -0.32 -2.08 -7.68
N GLU A 88 -0.19 -2.12 -9.00
CA GLU A 88 0.10 -3.34 -9.75
C GLU A 88 1.47 -3.91 -9.39
N ALA A 89 2.50 -3.07 -9.22
CA ALA A 89 3.81 -3.53 -8.76
C ALA A 89 3.78 -4.11 -7.33
N PHE A 90 2.93 -3.55 -6.47
CA PHE A 90 2.73 -4.04 -5.12
C PHE A 90 2.00 -5.40 -5.10
N GLU A 91 0.96 -5.55 -5.93
CA GLU A 91 0.13 -6.75 -6.04
C GLU A 91 0.79 -7.89 -6.82
N SER A 92 1.50 -7.57 -7.90
CA SER A 92 2.08 -8.53 -8.87
C SER A 92 3.31 -9.28 -8.39
N ASN A 93 3.61 -9.25 -7.08
CA ASN A 93 4.76 -9.93 -6.48
C ASN A 93 6.13 -9.36 -6.94
N PHE A 94 6.17 -8.20 -7.61
CA PHE A 94 7.42 -7.50 -7.99
C PHE A 94 8.27 -7.17 -6.76
N LEU A 95 7.60 -6.96 -5.64
CA LEU A 95 8.18 -6.67 -4.32
C LEU A 95 8.62 -7.93 -3.56
N GLY A 96 8.26 -9.14 -4.03
CA GLY A 96 8.61 -10.43 -3.43
C GLY A 96 7.97 -10.67 -2.06
N GLY A 97 6.80 -11.31 -2.01
CA GLY A 97 6.21 -11.84 -0.77
C GLY A 97 4.70 -11.79 -0.62
N THR A 98 3.91 -11.44 -1.64
CA THR A 98 2.45 -11.22 -1.51
C THR A 98 1.58 -12.27 -2.19
N VAL A 99 2.19 -13.27 -2.84
CA VAL A 99 1.48 -14.39 -3.51
C VAL A 99 2.12 -15.71 -3.08
N PRO A 100 1.35 -16.82 -2.93
CA PRO A 100 1.92 -18.15 -2.77
C PRO A 100 3.04 -18.36 -3.80
N THR A 101 4.18 -18.91 -3.37
CA THR A 101 5.27 -19.23 -4.30
C THR A 101 4.71 -20.06 -5.48
N TYR A 102 5.30 -19.95 -6.68
CA TYR A 102 4.88 -20.76 -7.83
C TYR A 102 4.76 -22.24 -7.45
N ASP A 103 5.66 -22.72 -6.60
CA ASP A 103 5.63 -24.07 -6.02
C ASP A 103 4.40 -24.33 -5.15
N SER A 104 3.95 -23.36 -4.35
CA SER A 104 2.70 -23.46 -3.58
C SER A 104 1.46 -23.50 -4.50
N TYR A 105 1.47 -22.75 -5.60
CA TYR A 105 0.41 -22.82 -6.61
C TYR A 105 0.38 -24.18 -7.33
N ILE A 106 1.55 -24.70 -7.74
CA ILE A 106 1.66 -26.02 -8.36
C ILE A 106 1.24 -27.13 -7.38
N GLN A 107 1.68 -27.06 -6.13
CA GLN A 107 1.25 -28.01 -5.09
C GLN A 107 -0.25 -27.96 -4.84
N LEU A 108 -0.86 -26.77 -4.79
CA LEU A 108 -2.31 -26.63 -4.68
C LEU A 108 -3.02 -27.22 -5.90
N LYS A 109 -2.54 -26.94 -7.11
CA LYS A 109 -3.07 -27.49 -8.36
C LYS A 109 -2.98 -29.01 -8.38
N GLU A 110 -1.85 -29.60 -7.99
CA GLU A 110 -1.68 -31.05 -7.90
C GLU A 110 -2.55 -31.67 -6.80
N ALA A 111 -2.74 -31.00 -5.66
CA ALA A 111 -3.61 -31.47 -4.58
C ALA A 111 -5.09 -31.52 -5.02
N ILE A 112 -5.54 -30.51 -5.77
CA ILE A 112 -6.89 -30.48 -6.36
C ILE A 112 -7.05 -31.57 -7.43
N ILE A 113 -6.09 -31.69 -8.36
CA ILE A 113 -6.13 -32.70 -9.44
C ILE A 113 -6.09 -34.13 -8.87
N SER A 114 -5.31 -34.35 -7.80
CA SER A 114 -5.19 -35.66 -7.16
C SER A 114 -6.33 -36.01 -6.19
N GLY A 115 -7.31 -35.11 -6.02
CA GLY A 115 -8.48 -35.34 -5.15
C GLY A 115 -8.15 -35.50 -3.67
N LYS A 116 -6.98 -35.00 -3.23
CA LYS A 116 -6.50 -35.13 -1.84
C LYS A 116 -7.12 -34.10 -0.89
N ILE A 117 -7.80 -33.09 -1.40
CA ILE A 117 -8.59 -32.16 -0.59
C ILE A 117 -9.96 -32.80 -0.35
N ARG A 118 -10.04 -33.62 0.70
CA ARG A 118 -11.33 -34.00 1.29
C ARG A 118 -11.60 -33.03 2.42
N GLU A 119 -12.73 -32.35 2.36
CA GLU A 119 -13.27 -31.63 3.52
C GLU A 119 -13.37 -32.60 4.70
N THR A 120 -12.78 -32.22 5.82
CA THR A 120 -13.11 -32.78 7.15
C THR A 120 -14.18 -31.92 7.77
#